data_AF-A0A6A1WXR9-F1
#
_entry.id   AF-A0A6A1WXR9-F1
#
_cell.length_a   1.000
_cell.length_b   1.000
_cell.length_c   1.000
_cell.angle_alpha   90.00
_cell.angle_beta   90.00
_cell.angle_gamma   90.00
#
_symmetry.space_group_name_H-M   'P 1'
#
loop_
_entity.id
_entity.type
_entity.pdbx_description
1 polymer ?
#
loop_
_entity_poly.entity_id
_entity_poly.type
_entity_poly.pdbx_seq_one_letter_code
_entity_poly.pdbx_strand_id
1 'polypeptide(L)' 'VCEALAAKNPQKLNWKTSIVDLMKLLGMDPSLANRKELAKELGCPENLIGGDYSQMNVWLIKAVMQKLAENGGKVPEDLK' A
#
# COMPACT_ATOMS: atom_id res chain seq x y z
N VAL A 1 0.64 1.05 -13.87
CA VAL A 1 1.18 -0.28 -13.48
C VAL A 1 0.22 -1.08 -12.60
N CYS A 2 -0.33 -0.53 -11.52
CA CYS A 2 -1.32 -1.25 -10.69
C CYS A 2 -2.51 -1.80 -11.48
N GLU A 3 -3.02 -1.08 -12.48
CA GLU A 3 -4.10 -1.59 -13.35
C GLU A 3 -3.68 -2.82 -14.17
N ALA A 4 -2.44 -2.83 -14.68
CA ALA A 4 -1.90 -3.97 -15.41
C ALA A 4 -1.62 -5.18 -14.49
N LEU A 5 -1.13 -4.92 -13.26
CA LEU A 5 -0.98 -5.96 -12.24
C LEU A 5 -2.35 -6.53 -11.83
N ALA A 6 -3.36 -5.67 -11.67
CA ALA A 6 -4.70 -6.07 -11.28
C ALA A 6 -5.39 -6.87 -12.38
N ALA A 7 -5.21 -6.49 -13.65
CA ALA A 7 -5.71 -7.24 -14.80
C ALA A 7 -5.06 -8.63 -14.93
N LYS A 8 -3.81 -8.78 -14.47
CA LYS A 8 -3.08 -10.07 -14.45
C LYS A 8 -3.36 -10.91 -13.20
N ASN A 9 -3.96 -10.32 -12.18
CA ASN A 9 -4.28 -11.06 -10.95
C ASN A 9 -5.59 -11.83 -11.15
N PRO A 10 -5.62 -13.14 -10.83
CA PRO A 10 -6.83 -13.95 -10.94
C PRO A 10 -7.90 -13.55 -9.90
N GLN A 11 -7.51 -12.79 -8.88
CA GLN A 11 -8.39 -12.29 -7.82
C GLN A 11 -8.86 -10.86 -8.12
N LYS A 12 -10.16 -10.59 -7.92
CA LYS A 12 -10.69 -9.22 -7.90
C LYS A 12 -10.27 -8.52 -6.60
N LEU A 13 -9.13 -7.85 -6.66
CA LEU A 13 -8.56 -7.07 -5.55
C LEU A 13 -9.07 -5.63 -5.60
N ASN A 14 -9.57 -5.10 -4.48
CA ASN A 14 -10.02 -3.71 -4.35
C ASN A 14 -8.86 -2.78 -3.95
N TRP A 15 -7.75 -2.86 -4.67
CA TRP A 15 -6.51 -2.12 -4.37
C TRP A 15 -6.65 -0.59 -4.38
N LYS A 16 -7.73 -0.04 -4.94
CA LYS A 16 -8.05 1.40 -4.92
C LYS A 16 -8.58 1.88 -3.56
N THR A 17 -9.17 0.99 -2.77
CA THR A 17 -9.85 1.31 -1.50
C THR A 17 -9.36 0.48 -0.32
N SER A 18 -8.63 -0.60 -0.58
CA SER A 18 -8.09 -1.51 0.43
C SER A 18 -6.56 -1.57 0.31
N ILE A 19 -5.88 -1.12 1.36
CA ILE A 19 -4.42 -1.21 1.45
C ILE A 19 -3.96 -2.67 1.43
N VAL A 20 -4.74 -3.57 2.02
CA VAL A 20 -4.46 -5.01 2.06
C VAL A 20 -4.43 -5.58 0.65
N ASP A 21 -5.42 -5.23 -0.16
CA ASP A 21 -5.50 -5.71 -1.55
C ASP A 21 -4.42 -5.06 -2.42
N LEU A 22 -4.09 -3.78 -2.17
CA LEU A 22 -2.97 -3.12 -2.83
C LEU A 22 -1.65 -3.80 -2.51
N MET A 23 -1.40 -4.15 -1.25
CA MET A 23 -0.18 -4.85 -0.84
C MET A 23 -0.09 -6.23 -1.49
N LYS A 24 -1.16 -7.03 -1.45
CA LYS A 24 -1.23 -8.31 -2.15
C LYS A 24 -0.96 -8.18 -3.64
N LEU A 25 -1.53 -7.14 -4.27
CA LEU A 25 -1.35 -6.89 -5.70
C LEU A 25 0.12 -6.65 -6.07
N LEU A 26 0.84 -5.99 -5.17
CA LEU A 26 2.26 -5.66 -5.33
C LEU A 26 3.18 -6.79 -4.85
N GLY A 27 2.61 -7.88 -4.31
CA GLY A 27 3.35 -9.03 -3.79
C GLY A 27 3.87 -8.85 -2.36
N MET A 28 3.38 -7.85 -1.64
CA MET A 28 3.78 -7.53 -0.26
C MET A 28 2.94 -8.26 0.77
N ASP A 29 3.51 -8.48 1.97
CA ASP A 29 2.75 -8.97 3.11
C ASP A 29 1.77 -7.91 3.65
N PRO A 30 0.46 -8.17 3.69
CA PRO A 30 -0.55 -7.19 4.08
C PRO A 30 -0.82 -7.14 5.60
N SER A 31 0.04 -7.75 6.42
CA SER A 31 -0.15 -7.78 7.87
C SER A 31 -0.15 -6.38 8.46
N LEU A 32 -0.77 -6.24 9.64
CA LEU A 32 -0.82 -4.96 10.32
C LEU A 32 0.58 -4.45 10.69
N ALA A 33 1.52 -5.36 10.99
CA ALA A 33 2.92 -5.01 11.26
C ALA A 33 3.57 -4.32 10.05
N ASN A 34 3.57 -4.98 8.88
CA ASN A 34 4.09 -4.39 7.64
C ASN A 34 3.40 -3.07 7.27
N ARG A 35 2.09 -2.95 7.46
CA ARG A 35 1.39 -1.68 7.21
C ARG A 35 1.88 -0.55 8.11
N LYS A 36 2.17 -0.84 9.38
CA LYS A 36 2.71 0.16 10.31
C LYS A 36 4.13 0.53 9.96
N GLU A 37 4.97 -0.43 9.60
CA GLU A 37 6.35 -0.17 9.16
C GLU A 37 6.35 0.67 7.89
N LEU A 38 5.58 0.26 6.88
CA LEU A 38 5.41 1.03 5.64
C LEU A 38 4.88 2.44 5.90
N ALA A 39 3.93 2.58 6.83
CA ALA A 39 3.42 3.88 7.23
C ALA A 39 4.55 4.74 7.81
N LYS A 40 5.36 4.20 8.73
CA LYS A 40 6.50 4.91 9.32
C LYS A 40 7.53 5.31 8.27
N GLU A 41 7.90 4.40 7.38
CA GLU A 41 8.89 4.65 6.32
C GLU A 41 8.44 5.72 5.34
N LEU A 42 7.14 5.76 5.02
CA LEU A 42 6.54 6.79 4.17
C LEU A 42 6.30 8.12 4.91
N GLY A 43 6.61 8.21 6.22
CA GLY A 43 6.42 9.41 7.02
C GLY A 43 4.97 9.66 7.41
N CYS A 44 4.17 8.59 7.59
CA CYS A 44 2.80 8.69 8.07
C CYS A 44 2.78 9.33 9.47
N PRO A 45 1.89 10.29 9.70
CA PRO A 45 1.75 10.94 11.01
C PRO A 45 1.51 9.93 12.14
N GLU A 46 2.24 10.09 13.25
CA GLU A 46 2.14 9.19 14.41
C GLU A 46 0.72 9.12 14.99
N ASN A 47 -0.06 10.20 14.87
CA ASN A 47 -1.46 10.24 15.30
C ASN A 47 -2.37 9.26 14.53
N LEU A 48 -1.96 8.80 13.34
CA LEU A 48 -2.68 7.81 12.55
C LEU A 48 -2.23 6.36 12.87
N ILE A 49 -1.00 6.19 13.37
CA ILE A 49 -0.40 4.86 13.66
C ILE A 49 -0.80 4.34 15.06
N GLY A 50 -1.24 5.22 15.97
CA GLY A 50 -1.53 4.88 17.37
C GLY A 50 -3.00 4.61 17.72
N GLY A 51 -3.93 4.70 16.76
CA GLY A 51 -5.37 4.66 17.03
C GLY A 51 -6.16 3.82 16.03
N ASP A 52 -7.21 4.41 15.46
CA ASP A 52 -8.03 3.77 14.43
C ASP A 52 -7.27 3.70 13.10
N TYR A 53 -6.88 2.48 12.71
CA TYR A 53 -6.08 2.24 11.50
C TYR A 53 -6.84 2.54 10.20
N SER A 54 -8.14 2.86 10.23
CA SER A 54 -8.90 3.15 9.01
C SER A 54 -8.36 4.40 8.31
N GLN A 55 -8.03 5.45 9.09
CA GLN A 55 -7.42 6.66 8.53
C GLN A 55 -6.00 6.39 8.01
N MET A 56 -5.21 5.60 8.76
CA MET A 56 -3.88 5.16 8.32
C MET A 56 -3.94 4.38 7.01
N ASN A 57 -4.90 3.45 6.88
CA ASN A 57 -5.07 2.63 5.68
C ASN A 57 -5.41 3.51 4.46
N VAL A 58 -6.32 4.47 4.59
CA VAL A 58 -6.67 5.40 3.50
C VAL A 58 -5.47 6.26 3.11
N TRP A 59 -4.72 6.74 4.09
CA TRP A 59 -3.50 7.51 3.85
C TRP A 59 -2.43 6.67 3.13
N LEU A 60 -2.19 5.44 3.61
CA LEU A 60 -1.24 4.49 3.04
C LEU A 60 -1.54 4.19 1.57
N ILE A 61 -2.80 3.96 1.20
CA ILE A 61 -3.18 3.70 -0.20
C ILE A 61 -2.69 4.85 -1.08
N LYS A 62 -2.94 6.10 -0.67
CA LYS A 62 -2.51 7.28 -1.43
C LYS A 62 -1.00 7.41 -1.48
N ALA A 63 -0.32 7.24 -0.34
CA ALA A 63 1.13 7.36 -0.24
C ALA A 63 1.85 6.29 -1.08
N VAL A 64 1.41 5.04 -1.02
CA VAL A 64 1.94 3.94 -1.84
C VAL A 64 1.69 4.21 -3.32
N MET A 65 0.48 4.64 -3.71
CA MET A 65 0.20 4.98 -5.11
C MET A 65 1.09 6.11 -5.63
N GLN A 66 1.30 7.14 -4.83
CA GLN A 66 2.19 8.25 -5.17
C GLN A 66 3.62 7.77 -5.33
N LYS A 67 4.14 6.99 -4.36
CA LYS A 67 5.50 6.44 -4.41
C LYS A 67 5.70 5.55 -5.63
N LEU A 68 4.69 4.75 -5.99
CA LEU A 68 4.70 3.97 -7.22
C LEU A 68 4.75 4.87 -8.44
N ALA A 69 3.93 5.92 -8.51
CA ALA A 69 3.95 6.87 -9.62
C ALA A 69 5.32 7.57 -9.78
N GLU A 70 5.94 7.98 -8.67
CA GLU A 70 7.29 8.57 -8.64
C GLU A 70 8.37 7.59 -9.15
N ASN A 71 8.23 6.30 -8.85
CA ASN A 71 9.15 5.25 -9.32
C ASN A 71 8.80 4.68 -10.71
N GLY A 72 8.02 5.41 -11.52
CA GLY A 72 7.64 4.96 -12.87
C GLY A 72 6.72 3.73 -12.87
N GLY A 73 5.98 3.53 -11.78
CA GLY A 73 5.09 2.42 -11.54
C GLY A 73 5.78 1.14 -11.08
N LYS A 74 7.08 1.16 -10.76
CA LYS A 74 7.79 0.02 -10.18
C LYS A 74 7.59 -0.01 -8.68
N VAL A 75 7.35 -1.19 -8.13
CA VAL A 75 7.40 -1.43 -6.69
C VAL A 75 8.86 -1.24 -6.26
N PRO A 76 9.17 -0.29 -5.36
CA PRO A 76 10.50 -0.14 -4.81
C PRO A 76 10.98 -1.46 -4.20
N GLU A 77 12.25 -1.80 -4.35
CA GLU A 77 12.79 -3.03 -3.76
C GLU A 77 12.72 -3.04 -2.23
N ASP A 78 12.78 -1.86 -1.59
CA ASP A 78 12.51 -1.68 -0.16
C ASP A 78 11.09 -2.12 0.25
N LEU A 79 10.15 -2.14 -0.69
CA LEU A 79 8.78 -2.57 -0.44
C LEU A 79 8.56 -4.06 -0.75
N LYS A 80 9.57 -4.80 -1.22
CA LYS A 80 9.39 -6.15 -1.78
C LYS A 80 9.69 -7.27 -0.80
#